data_AF-K2EYG7-F1
#
_entry.id   AF-K2EYG7-F1
#
_cell.length_a   1.000
_cell.length_b   1.000
_cell.length_c   1.000
_cell.angle_alpha   90.00
_cell.angle_beta   90.00
_cell.angle_gamma   90.00
#
_symmetry.space_group_name_H-M   'P 1'
#
loop_
_entity.id
_entity.type
_entity.pdbx_description
1 polymer ?
#
loop_
_entity_poly.entity_id
_entity_poly.type
_entity_poly.pdbx_seq_one_letter_code
_entity_poly.pdbx_strand_id
1 'polypeptide(L)'
;MKNYKLDPEEKQILKDYEEGKYVSVDNLDQEISRAREAARNTLLKTKNINIRLPYKDIQKLKAKAAENNLPYQTLISMLLRQYTNGDISITL
;
A
#
# COMPACT_ATOMS: atom_id res chain seq x y z
N MET A 1 19.32 10.01 16.14
CA MET A 1 19.13 8.86 15.22
C MET A 1 17.90 8.08 15.70
N LYS A 2 16.95 7.77 14.81
CA LYS A 2 15.75 6.99 15.19
C LYS A 2 16.18 5.55 15.51
N ASN A 3 15.87 5.07 16.71
CA ASN A 3 16.07 3.67 17.09
C ASN A 3 14.98 2.82 16.41
N TYR A 4 15.34 2.17 15.30
CA TYR A 4 14.49 1.17 14.67
C TYR A 4 14.55 -0.11 15.49
N LYS A 5 13.40 -0.53 16.02
CA LYS A 5 13.29 -1.80 16.75
C LYS A 5 13.06 -2.90 15.73
N LEU A 6 14.15 -3.43 15.18
CA LEU A 6 14.12 -4.48 14.17
C LEU A 6 13.56 -5.76 14.78
N ASP A 7 12.63 -6.39 14.06
CA ASP A 7 12.12 -7.71 14.42
C ASP A 7 13.20 -8.81 14.18
N PRO A 8 12.98 -10.06 14.63
CA PRO A 8 13.95 -11.13 14.46
C PRO A 8 14.28 -11.46 13.00
N GLU A 9 13.32 -11.31 12.08
CA GLU A 9 13.52 -11.58 10.65
C GLU A 9 14.36 -10.48 10.00
N GLU A 10 14.05 -9.22 10.28
CA GLU A 10 14.79 -8.05 9.79
C GLU A 10 16.25 -8.07 10.26
N LYS A 11 16.51 -8.47 11.51
CA LYS A 11 17.89 -8.64 12.01
C LYS A 11 18.64 -9.74 11.28
N GLN A 12 17.97 -10.84 10.94
CA GLN A 12 18.58 -11.95 10.23
C GLN A 12 18.93 -11.55 8.80
N ILE A 13 18.03 -10.85 8.10
CA ILE A 13 18.28 -10.30 6.76
C ILE A 13 19.47 -9.34 6.78
N LEU A 14 19.54 -8.45 7.78
CA LEU A 14 20.64 -7.49 7.90
C LEU A 14 21.98 -8.20 8.10
N LYS A 15 22.00 -9.22 8.96
CA LYS A 15 23.18 -10.04 9.23
C LYS A 15 23.63 -10.80 7.98
N ASP A 16 22.69 -11.42 7.24
CA ASP A 16 23.00 -12.15 6.01
C ASP A 16 23.51 -11.23 4.89
N TYR A 17 23.05 -9.97 4.88
CA TYR A 17 23.56 -8.93 3.98
C TYR A 17 24.98 -8.48 4.37
N GLU A 18 25.23 -8.20 5.66
CA GLU A 18 26.56 -7.83 6.17
C GLU A 18 27.58 -8.95 6.01
N GLU A 19 27.15 -10.21 6.15
CA GLU A 19 27.95 -11.41 5.92
C GLU A 19 28.16 -11.72 4.42
N GLY A 20 27.59 -10.92 3.51
CA GLY A 20 27.79 -11.06 2.07
C GLY A 20 27.22 -12.35 1.48
N LYS A 21 26.23 -12.96 2.13
CA LYS A 21 25.63 -14.24 1.69
C LYS A 21 24.79 -14.10 0.42
N TYR A 22 24.33 -12.89 0.09
CA TYR A 22 23.58 -12.63 -1.12
C TYR A 22 24.52 -12.40 -2.30
N VAL A 23 24.47 -13.33 -3.25
CA VAL A 23 25.19 -13.24 -4.52
C VAL A 23 24.23 -12.74 -5.59
N SER A 24 24.69 -11.84 -6.47
CA SER A 24 23.87 -11.37 -7.58
C SER A 24 23.55 -12.53 -8.52
N VAL A 25 22.29 -12.62 -8.95
CA VAL A 25 21.87 -13.61 -9.95
C VAL A 25 22.47 -13.26 -11.32
N ASP A 26 22.87 -14.27 -12.09
CA ASP A 26 23.55 -14.10 -13.39
C ASP A 26 22.72 -13.29 -14.40
N ASN A 27 21.39 -13.28 -14.26
CA ASN A 27 20.44 -12.57 -15.13
C ASN A 27 19.80 -11.35 -14.44
N LEU A 28 20.60 -10.55 -13.75
CA LEU A 28 20.15 -9.41 -12.94
C LEU A 28 19.18 -8.47 -13.70
N ASP A 29 19.52 -8.08 -14.93
CA ASP A 29 18.68 -7.17 -15.73
C ASP A 29 17.31 -7.77 -16.08
N GLN A 30 17.27 -9.07 -16.41
CA GLN A 30 16.02 -9.75 -16.69
C GLN A 30 15.17 -9.91 -15.44
N GLU A 31 15.78 -10.22 -14.30
CA GLU A 31 15.07 -10.40 -13.03
C GLU A 31 14.53 -9.06 -12.51
N ILE A 32 15.28 -7.97 -12.65
CA ILE A 32 14.80 -6.61 -12.38
C ILE A 32 13.62 -6.27 -13.31
N SER A 33 13.70 -6.61 -14.59
CA SER A 33 12.61 -6.38 -15.53
C SER A 33 11.35 -7.17 -15.14
N ARG A 34 11.49 -8.45 -14.80
CA ARG A 34 10.39 -9.30 -14.33
C ARG A 34 9.79 -8.81 -13.04
N ALA A 35 10.60 -8.43 -12.05
CA ALA A 35 10.13 -7.88 -10.79
C ALA A 35 9.37 -6.56 -11.00
N ARG A 36 9.87 -5.68 -11.88
CA ARG A 36 9.17 -4.45 -12.26
C ARG A 36 7.85 -4.73 -12.96
N GLU A 37 7.80 -5.72 -13.84
CA GLU A 37 6.60 -6.11 -14.57
C GLU A 37 5.57 -6.74 -13.62
N ALA A 38 5.99 -7.64 -12.73
CA ALA A 38 5.15 -8.24 -11.71
C ALA A 38 4.58 -7.18 -10.75
N ALA A 39 5.41 -6.23 -10.31
CA ALA A 39 4.97 -5.10 -9.49
C ALA A 39 3.94 -4.24 -10.22
N ARG A 40 4.19 -3.86 -11.49
CA ARG A 40 3.22 -3.12 -12.32
C ARG A 40 1.91 -3.90 -12.48
N ASN A 41 1.98 -5.18 -12.83
CA ASN A 41 0.81 -6.02 -13.06
C ASN A 41 -0.03 -6.26 -11.80
N THR A 42 0.58 -6.21 -10.62
CA THR A 42 -0.10 -6.38 -9.34
C THR A 42 -0.71 -5.06 -8.86
N LEU A 43 0.03 -3.95 -9.00
CA LEU A 43 -0.41 -2.62 -8.57
C LEU A 43 -1.47 -2.00 -9.49
N LEU A 44 -1.49 -2.35 -10.78
CA LEU A 44 -2.36 -1.73 -11.78
C LEU A 44 -3.69 -2.45 -12.01
N LYS A 45 -3.93 -3.61 -11.37
CA LYS A 45 -5.23 -4.29 -11.47
C LYS A 45 -6.30 -3.54 -10.69
N THR A 46 -6.88 -2.53 -11.31
CA THR A 46 -8.02 -1.79 -10.78
C THR A 46 -9.33 -2.44 -11.22
N LYS A 47 -10.22 -2.76 -10.28
CA LYS A 47 -11.58 -3.22 -10.56
C LYS A 47 -12.58 -2.17 -10.13
N ASN A 48 -13.53 -1.85 -11.01
CA ASN A 48 -14.63 -0.94 -10.69
C ASN A 48 -15.61 -1.61 -9.71
N ILE A 49 -15.99 -0.88 -8.67
CA ILE A 49 -17.02 -1.29 -7.69
C ILE A 49 -18.14 -0.26 -7.70
N ASN A 50 -19.40 -0.71 -7.66
CA ASN A 50 -20.55 0.17 -7.53
C ASN A 50 -21.08 0.06 -6.09
N ILE A 51 -21.08 1.18 -5.36
CA ILE A 51 -21.55 1.24 -3.98
C ILE A 51 -22.75 2.17 -3.93
N ARG A 52 -23.87 1.69 -3.40
CA ARG A 52 -25.05 2.52 -3.13
C ARG A 52 -24.92 3.15 -1.75
N LEU A 53 -24.96 4.48 -1.69
CA LEU A 53 -24.91 5.25 -0.45
C LEU A 53 -26.11 6.19 -0.36
N PRO A 54 -26.61 6.48 0.86
CA PRO A 54 -27.60 7.52 1.06
C PRO A 54 -27.08 8.88 0.57
N TYR A 55 -27.96 9.69 -0.04
CA TYR A 55 -27.57 11.00 -0.57
C TYR A 55 -26.92 11.90 0.50
N LYS A 56 -27.45 11.86 1.73
CA LYS A 56 -26.92 12.61 2.87
C LYS A 56 -25.45 12.27 3.18
N ASP A 57 -25.05 11.01 3.02
CA ASP A 57 -23.69 10.57 3.31
C ASP A 57 -22.72 10.94 2.19
N ILE A 58 -23.18 10.92 0.94
CA ILE A 58 -22.41 11.45 -0.21
C ILE A 58 -22.11 12.94 -0.01
N GLN A 59 -23.08 13.72 0.46
CA GLN A 59 -22.89 15.15 0.74
C GLN A 59 -21.86 15.38 1.86
N LYS A 60 -21.93 14.61 2.95
CA LYS A 60 -20.93 14.67 4.03
C LYS A 60 -19.52 14.29 3.55
N LEU A 61 -19.40 13.26 2.72
CA LEU A 61 -18.12 12.84 2.13
C LEU A 61 -17.54 13.94 1.24
N LYS A 62 -18.36 14.59 0.41
CA LYS A 62 -17.94 15.73 -0.42
C LYS A 62 -17.46 16.92 0.42
N ALA A 63 -18.17 17.25 1.50
CA ALA A 63 -17.76 18.31 2.41
C ALA A 63 -16.39 18.02 3.04
N LYS A 64 -16.21 16.84 3.63
CA LYS A 64 -14.92 16.41 4.20
C LYS A 64 -13.78 16.38 3.19
N ALA A 65 -14.07 15.98 1.95
CA ALA A 65 -13.06 15.95 0.90
C ALA A 65 -12.65 17.37 0.47
N ALA A 66 -13.62 18.29 0.36
CA ALA A 66 -13.37 19.69 0.07
C ALA A 66 -12.52 20.38 1.15
N GLU A 67 -12.77 20.10 2.44
CA GLU A 67 -11.95 20.59 3.56
C GLU A 67 -10.48 20.18 3.42
N ASN A 68 -10.22 19.00 2.85
CA ASN A 68 -8.87 18.46 2.65
C ASN A 68 -8.30 18.77 1.26
N ASN A 69 -8.98 19.59 0.43
CA ASN A 69 -8.62 19.87 -0.97
C ASN A 69 -8.44 18.61 -1.83
N LEU A 70 -9.26 17.58 -1.59
CA LEU A 70 -9.22 16.31 -2.30
C LEU A 70 -10.54 16.00 -2.99
N PRO A 71 -10.54 15.26 -4.13
CA PRO A 71 -11.75 14.67 -4.68
C PRO A 71 -12.37 13.66 -3.70
N TYR A 72 -13.70 13.62 -3.61
CA TYR A 72 -14.41 12.71 -2.69
C TYR A 72 -14.15 11.24 -3.03
N GLN A 73 -13.94 10.91 -4.31
CA GLN A 73 -13.57 9.56 -4.74
C GLN A 73 -12.21 9.15 -4.16
N THR A 74 -11.23 10.06 -4.18
CA THR A 74 -9.91 9.83 -3.61
C THR A 74 -9.99 9.59 -2.10
N LEU A 75 -10.81 10.38 -1.39
CA LEU A 75 -11.05 10.18 0.04
C LEU A 75 -11.62 8.78 0.33
N ILE A 76 -12.61 8.34 -0.45
CA ILE A 76 -13.20 7.00 -0.31
C ILE A 76 -12.15 5.91 -0.58
N SER A 77 -11.35 6.05 -1.64
CA SER A 77 -10.28 5.10 -1.95
C SER A 77 -9.19 5.03 -0.86
N MET A 78 -8.87 6.15 -0.21
CA MET A 78 -7.93 6.17 0.92
C MET A 78 -8.51 5.46 2.14
N LEU A 79 -9.77 5.74 2.48
CA LEU A 79 -10.44 5.08 3.61
C LEU A 79 -10.51 3.56 3.42
N LEU A 80 -10.86 3.10 2.21
CA LEU A 80 -10.87 1.67 1.89
C LEU A 80 -9.49 1.04 2.06
N ARG A 81 -8.43 1.72 1.59
CA ARG A 81 -7.05 1.25 1.71
C ARG A 81 -6.58 1.17 3.16
N GLN A 82 -6.86 2.21 3.95
CA GLN A 82 -6.53 2.24 5.38
C GLN A 82 -7.27 1.15 6.15
N TYR A 83 -8.53 0.90 5.81
CA TYR A 83 -9.30 -0.20 6.38
C TYR A 83 -8.70 -1.57 6.00
N THR A 84 -8.37 -1.81 4.72
CA THR A 84 -7.77 -3.09 4.29
C THR A 84 -6.36 -3.32 4.84
N ASN A 85 -5.61 -2.26 5.09
CA ASN A 85 -4.27 -2.33 5.68
C ASN A 85 -4.29 -2.52 7.21
N GLY A 86 -5.46 -2.42 7.85
CA GLY A 86 -5.60 -2.52 9.30
C GLY A 86 -5.30 -1.23 10.06
N ASP A 87 -5.10 -0.11 9.37
CA ASP A 87 -4.87 1.21 9.99
C ASP A 87 -6.15 1.75 10.66
N ILE A 88 -7.33 1.27 10.22
CA ILE A 88 -8.64 1.64 10.75
C ILE A 88 -9.43 0.36 11.04
N SER A 89 -10.02 0.26 12.23
CA SER A 89 -10.97 -0.79 12.59
C SER A 89 -12.41 -0.27 12.49
N ILE A 90 -13.28 -1.10 11.90
CA ILE A 90 -14.74 -0.88 11.94
C ILE A 90 -15.29 -1.91 12.91
N THR A 91 -15.97 -1.45 13.95
CA THR A 91 -16.74 -2.33 14.83
C THR A 91 -18.02 -2.74 14.10
N LEU A 92 -18.22 -4.05 13.94
CA LEU A 92 -19.40 -4.65 13.32
C LEU A 92 -20.49 -4.94 14.35
#